data_AF-A0A1I9GAL3-F1
#
_entry.id   AF-A0A1I9GAL3-F1
#
_cell.length_a   1.000
_cell.length_b   1.000
_cell.length_c   1.000
_cell.angle_alpha   90.00
_cell.angle_beta   90.00
_cell.angle_gamma   90.00
#
_symmetry.space_group_name_H-M   'P 1'
#
loop_
_entity.id
_entity.type
_entity.pdbx_description
1 polymer ?
#
loop_
_entity_poly.entity_id
_entity_poly.type
_entity_poly.pdbx_seq_one_letter_code
_entity_poly.pdbx_strand_id
1 'polypeptide(L)'
;VRELQRLTGAQVKIPDDAGDDENQKATIVRVLGNFQSSQAVQVKLGQLITDFSQRLNIGPANGQSTSNTQATGSSPGLQELQW
;
A
#
# COMPACT_ATOMS: atom_id res chain seq x y z
N VAL A 1 -14.51 3.54 8.94
CA VAL A 1 -15.74 2.83 8.45
C VAL A 1 -16.82 3.74 7.88
N ARG A 2 -17.21 4.84 8.52
CA ARG A 2 -18.32 5.71 8.07
C ARG A 2 -18.11 6.30 6.67
N GLU A 3 -16.88 6.68 6.36
CA GLU A 3 -16.54 7.27 5.06
C GLU A 3 -16.58 6.27 3.90
N LEU A 4 -16.15 5.02 4.13
CA LEU A 4 -16.29 3.95 3.14
C LEU A 4 -17.75 3.73 2.77
N GLN A 5 -18.65 3.76 3.75
CA GLN A 5 -20.08 3.59 3.53
C GLN A 5 -20.66 4.76 2.72
N ARG A 6 -20.27 6.00 3.07
CA ARG A 6 -20.70 7.20 2.35
C ARG A 6 -20.27 7.18 0.89
N LEU A 7 -19.03 6.77 0.60
CA LEU A 7 -18.45 6.79 -0.74
C LEU A 7 -18.96 5.65 -1.64
N THR A 8 -19.30 4.50 -1.06
CA THR A 8 -19.62 3.28 -1.81
C THR A 8 -21.09 2.90 -1.80
N GLY A 9 -21.87 3.45 -0.85
CA GLY A 9 -23.24 3.05 -0.59
C GLY A 9 -23.38 1.67 0.07
N ALA A 10 -22.28 0.96 0.32
CA ALA A 10 -22.31 -0.30 1.06
C ALA A 10 -22.40 -0.06 2.57
N GLN A 11 -23.02 -0.97 3.31
CA GLN A 11 -22.83 -1.07 4.75
C GLN A 11 -21.51 -1.79 5.03
N VAL A 12 -20.71 -1.23 5.94
CA VAL A 12 -19.38 -1.76 6.31
C VAL A 12 -19.29 -1.85 7.83
N LYS A 13 -19.03 -3.05 8.34
CA LYS A 13 -18.91 -3.34 9.78
C LYS A 13 -17.59 -4.06 10.06
N ILE A 14 -16.97 -3.71 11.17
CA ILE A 14 -15.86 -4.48 11.74
C ILE A 14 -16.48 -5.26 12.91
N PRO A 15 -16.50 -6.60 12.85
CA PRO A 15 -16.97 -7.41 13.97
C PRO A 15 -16.02 -7.24 15.17
N ASP A 16 -16.59 -7.17 16.37
CA ASP A 16 -15.85 -7.14 17.65
C ASP A 16 -15.17 -8.49 17.93
N ASP A 17 -15.81 -9.58 17.48
CA ASP A 17 -15.32 -10.96 17.60
C ASP A 17 -14.40 -11.30 16.42
N ALA A 18 -13.32 -10.54 16.26
CA ALA A 18 -12.13 -11.07 15.61
C ALA A 18 -11.35 -11.73 16.74
N GLY A 19 -11.64 -13.02 16.98
CA GLY A 19 -11.26 -13.76 18.18
C GLY A 19 -9.88 -13.39 18.72
N ASP A 20 -9.81 -13.32 20.04
CA ASP A 20 -8.68 -12.92 20.91
C ASP A 20 -7.40 -13.74 20.63
N ASP A 21 -6.85 -13.59 19.44
CA ASP A 21 -5.56 -14.13 19.04
C ASP A 21 -4.58 -12.97 19.18
N GLU A 22 -3.70 -13.04 20.19
CA GLU A 22 -2.62 -12.07 20.39
C GLU A 22 -1.68 -11.95 19.16
N ASN A 23 -1.84 -12.82 18.16
CA ASN A 23 -1.14 -12.81 16.89
C ASN A 23 -1.98 -12.29 15.70
N GLN A 24 -3.16 -11.69 15.92
CA GLN A 24 -4.05 -11.19 14.85
C GLN A 24 -3.44 -10.00 14.11
N LYS A 25 -2.61 -10.30 13.09
CA LYS A 25 -2.11 -9.33 12.11
C LYS A 25 -3.16 -8.90 11.07
N ALA A 26 -4.41 -9.37 11.19
CA ALA A 26 -5.47 -9.11 10.23
C ALA A 26 -6.79 -8.78 10.94
N THR A 27 -7.56 -7.87 10.35
CA THR A 27 -8.91 -7.51 10.81
C THR A 27 -9.92 -7.94 9.75
N ILE A 28 -10.94 -8.69 10.15
CA ILE A 28 -12.04 -9.06 9.25
C ILE A 28 -12.96 -7.85 9.06
N VAL A 29 -13.38 -7.60 7.82
CA VAL A 29 -14.34 -6.54 7.50
C VAL A 29 -15.54 -7.15 6.80
N ARG A 30 -16.75 -6.93 7.34
CA ARG A 30 -18.00 -7.37 6.73
C ARG A 30 -18.58 -6.26 5.87
N VAL A 31 -18.84 -6.56 4.60
CA VAL A 31 -19.42 -5.64 3.63
C VAL A 31 -20.77 -6.18 3.18
N LEU A 32 -21.79 -5.33 3.22
CA LEU A 32 -23.15 -5.65 2.76
C LEU A 32 -23.62 -4.58 1.78
N GLY A 33 -23.85 -4.97 0.54
CA GLY A 33 -24.28 -4.09 -0.55
C GLY A 33 -24.42 -4.86 -1.85
N ASN A 34 -24.74 -4.18 -2.94
CA ASN A 34 -24.72 -4.81 -4.26
C ASN A 34 -23.28 -5.12 -4.71
N PHE A 35 -23.13 -5.81 -5.84
CA PHE A 35 -21.81 -6.21 -6.35
C PHE A 35 -20.89 -5.00 -6.63
N GLN A 36 -21.40 -3.94 -7.25
CA GLN A 36 -20.59 -2.74 -7.54
C GLN A 36 -20.13 -2.02 -6.26
N SER A 37 -21.02 -1.82 -5.30
CA SER A 37 -20.69 -1.21 -4.01
C SER A 37 -19.65 -2.05 -3.27
N SER A 38 -19.76 -3.38 -3.32
CA SER A 38 -18.78 -4.29 -2.71
C SER A 38 -17.40 -4.19 -3.37
N GLN A 39 -17.35 -4.16 -4.71
CA GLN A 39 -16.11 -3.96 -5.45
C GLN A 39 -15.47 -2.60 -5.13
N ALA A 40 -16.28 -1.54 -5.04
CA ALA A 40 -15.80 -0.20 -4.69
C ALA A 40 -15.18 -0.16 -3.28
N VAL A 41 -15.77 -0.87 -2.30
CA VAL A 41 -15.18 -1.01 -0.95
C VAL A 41 -13.83 -1.71 -1.02
N GLN A 42 -13.71 -2.80 -1.78
CA GLN A 42 -12.45 -3.54 -1.92
C GLN A 42 -11.34 -2.66 -2.50
N VAL A 43 -11.63 -1.91 -3.57
CA VAL A 43 -10.67 -0.97 -4.18
C VAL A 43 -10.23 0.08 -3.17
N LYS A 44 -11.18 0.67 -2.42
CA LYS A 44 -10.86 1.71 -1.44
C LYS A 44 -10.05 1.20 -0.25
N LEU A 45 -10.34 -0.02 0.23
CA LEU A 45 -9.54 -0.66 1.27
C LEU A 45 -8.13 -0.96 0.75
N GLY A 46 -7.99 -1.49 -0.47
CA GLY A 46 -6.68 -1.72 -1.08
C GLY A 46 -5.84 -0.44 -1.17
N GLN A 47 -6.44 0.65 -1.66
CA GLN A 47 -5.78 1.97 -1.72
C GLN A 47 -5.33 2.45 -0.33
N LEU A 48 -6.18 2.30 0.69
CA LEU A 48 -5.86 2.71 2.06
C LEU A 48 -4.70 1.89 2.64
N ILE A 49 -4.69 0.57 2.41
CA ILE A 49 -3.61 -0.31 2.87
C ILE A 49 -2.29 0.05 2.20
N THR A 50 -2.31 0.33 0.88
CA THR A 50 -1.12 0.76 0.14
C THR A 50 -0.58 2.09 0.63
N ASP A 51 -1.43 3.13 0.77
CA ASP A 51 -1.03 4.44 1.30
C ASP A 51 -0.47 4.32 2.72
N PHE A 52 -1.11 3.54 3.59
CA PHE A 52 -0.61 3.29 4.95
C PHE A 52 0.75 2.59 4.96
N SER A 53 0.92 1.55 4.13
CA SER A 53 2.18 0.81 4.03
C SER A 53 3.33 1.71 3.54
N GLN A 54 3.04 2.59 2.57
CA GLN A 54 4.00 3.58 2.10
C GLN A 54 4.39 4.54 3.23
N ARG A 55 3.42 5.07 3.98
CA ARG A 55 3.66 5.97 5.14
C ARG A 55 4.47 5.33 6.25
N LEU A 56 4.27 4.03 6.50
CA LEU A 56 5.08 3.29 7.46
C LEU A 56 6.54 3.09 6.99
N ASN A 57 6.76 2.94 5.69
CA ASN A 57 8.10 2.82 5.11
C ASN A 57 8.88 4.16 5.10
N ILE A 58 8.21 5.29 5.36
CA ILE A 58 8.80 6.64 5.51
C ILE A 58 8.85 7.11 6.99
N GLY A 59 9.22 6.21 7.92
CA GLY A 59 9.93 6.64 9.15
C GLY A 59 11.23 7.37 8.80
N PRO A 60 11.77 8.27 9.65
CA PRO A 60 12.59 9.40 9.19
C PRO A 60 13.77 8.92 8.33
N ALA A 61 13.65 9.13 7.02
CA ALA A 61 14.77 9.08 6.11
C ALA A 61 15.63 10.31 6.38
N ASN A 62 16.38 10.29 7.49
CA ASN A 62 17.55 11.13 7.64
C ASN A 62 18.62 10.56 6.72
N GLY A 63 18.53 10.88 5.43
CA GLY A 63 19.33 10.22 4.41
C GLY A 63 18.89 10.58 3.00
N GLN A 64 19.03 11.87 2.69
CA GLN A 64 19.16 12.44 1.36
C GLN A 64 19.71 11.46 0.30
N SER A 65 19.00 11.29 -0.81
CA SER A 65 19.59 10.86 -2.07
C SER A 65 18.83 11.51 -3.22
N THR A 66 19.05 12.82 -3.37
CA THR A 66 18.97 13.45 -4.68
C THR A 66 20.21 13.03 -5.47
N SER A 67 20.11 11.96 -6.26
CA SER A 67 21.11 11.66 -7.29
C SER A 67 20.50 11.96 -8.63
N ASN A 68 20.46 13.26 -8.93
CA ASN A 68 20.22 13.79 -10.25
C ASN A 68 21.58 13.75 -10.99
N THR A 69 21.84 12.71 -11.77
CA THR A 69 22.97 12.72 -12.72
C THR A 69 22.50 12.25 -14.09
N GLN A 70 21.93 13.21 -14.80
CA GLN A 70 22.28 13.59 -16.18
C GLN A 70 22.82 12.49 -17.10
N ALA A 71 22.00 12.13 -18.08
CA ALA A 71 22.43 11.48 -19.31
C ALA A 71 23.33 12.43 -20.12
N THR A 72 24.57 11.99 -20.43
CA THR A 72 25.32 12.37 -21.63
C THR A 72 26.29 11.24 -21.97
N GLY A 73 26.22 10.73 -23.20
CA GLY A 73 26.88 9.50 -23.62
C GLY A 73 28.37 9.57 -23.90
N SER A 74 28.96 8.40 -24.17
CA SER A 74 29.94 8.09 -25.24
C SER A 74 30.58 6.71 -24.96
N SER A 75 30.23 5.71 -25.79
CA SER A 75 30.99 4.61 -26.41
C SER A 75 32.36 4.09 -25.86
N PRO A 76 32.77 2.84 -26.24
CA PRO A 76 33.29 1.79 -25.35
C PRO A 76 34.83 1.71 -25.23
N GLY A 77 35.32 1.12 -24.13
CA GLY A 77 36.73 0.81 -23.93
C GLY A 77 36.94 -0.63 -23.47
N LEU A 78 37.42 -1.49 -24.38
CA LEU A 78 38.07 -2.76 -24.07
C LEU A 78 39.44 -2.48 -23.44
N GLN A 79 39.83 -3.28 -22.43
CA GLN A 79 41.17 -3.60 -21.91
C GLN A 79 40.97 -4.09 -20.46
N GLU A 80 41.59 -5.11 -19.90
CA GLU A 80 42.59 -6.09 -20.31
C GLU A 80 42.69 -7.07 -19.11
N LEU A 81 43.15 -8.30 -19.36
CA LEU A 81 43.34 -9.35 -18.36
C LEU A 81 44.28 -8.95 -17.21
N GLN A 82 43.98 -9.40 -15.98
CA GLN A 82 45.04 -9.76 -15.02
C GLN A 82 44.62 -10.95 -14.14
N TRP A 83 45.20 -12.09 -14.50
CA TRP A 83 45.37 -13.38 -13.80
C TRP A 83 44.22 -13.97 -12.96
#